data_AF-A0A6P0HX97-F1
#
_entry.id   AF-A0A6P0HX97-F1
#
_cell.length_a   1.000
_cell.length_b   1.000
_cell.length_c   1.000
_cell.angle_alpha   90.00
_cell.angle_beta   90.00
_cell.angle_gamma   90.00
#
_symmetry.space_group_name_H-M   'P 1'
#
loop_
_entity.id
_entity.type
_entity.pdbx_description
1 polymer ?
#
loop_
_entity_poly.entity_id
_entity_poly.type
_entity_poly.pdbx_seq_one_letter_code
_entity_poly.pdbx_strand_id
1 'polypeptide(L)'
;MSQQEILTRAKQGDPQAIAFLINQALTTIGVKARVSIQKNNLHLLLESSQLPDRQACIRVVHQGMQRLNASSIDFVNIYGRRLGHTIPEWTEVIELYRPSIYHPAGVGTIWWQSENTNSSQKSLEPTLPSLFQQ
;
A
#
# COMPACT_ATOMS: atom_id res chain seq x y z
N MET A 1 30.40 -4.52 -0.31
CA MET A 1 29.30 -4.66 0.67
C MET A 1 28.85 -6.10 0.64
N SER A 2 28.69 -6.73 1.80
CA SER A 2 28.12 -8.07 1.90
C SER A 2 26.59 -8.01 1.78
N GLN A 3 25.98 -9.07 1.26
CA GLN A 3 24.51 -9.17 1.11
C GLN A 3 23.78 -9.07 2.46
N GLN A 4 24.43 -9.50 3.54
CA GLN A 4 23.90 -9.43 4.90
C GLN A 4 23.78 -7.97 5.38
N GLU A 5 24.76 -7.13 5.09
CA GLU A 5 24.71 -5.70 5.45
C GLU A 5 23.58 -4.97 4.73
N ILE A 6 23.36 -5.29 3.45
CA ILE A 6 22.28 -4.71 2.65
C ILE A 6 20.92 -5.11 3.23
N LEU A 7 20.73 -6.37 3.59
CA LEU A 7 19.47 -6.84 4.21
C LEU A 7 19.20 -6.16 5.55
N THR A 8 20.21 -6.04 6.41
CA THR A 8 20.07 -5.38 7.72
C THR A 8 19.70 -3.92 7.56
N ARG A 9 20.38 -3.19 6.67
CA ARG A 9 20.08 -1.79 6.37
C ARG A 9 18.69 -1.62 5.78
N ALA A 10 18.31 -2.47 4.83
CA ALA A 10 16.99 -2.41 4.22
C ALA A 10 15.86 -2.66 5.23
N LYS A 11 16.06 -3.57 6.20
CA LYS A 11 15.12 -3.80 7.31
C LYS A 11 14.99 -2.60 8.25
N GLN A 12 16.05 -1.82 8.40
CA GLN A 12 16.06 -0.57 9.16
C GLN A 12 15.43 0.61 8.41
N GLY A 13 14.98 0.41 7.16
CA GLY A 13 14.40 1.46 6.34
C GLY A 13 15.43 2.26 5.54
N ASP A 14 16.64 1.75 5.34
CA ASP A 14 17.64 2.42 4.50
C ASP A 14 17.18 2.44 3.03
N PRO A 15 16.96 3.63 2.44
CA PRO A 15 16.39 3.74 1.10
C PRO A 15 17.33 3.20 0.00
N GLN A 16 18.65 3.26 0.18
CA GLN A 16 19.61 2.76 -0.80
C GLN A 16 19.62 1.23 -0.82
N ALA A 17 19.60 0.61 0.36
CA ALA A 17 19.55 -0.84 0.49
C ALA A 17 18.22 -1.41 -0.03
N ILE A 18 17.10 -0.74 0.26
CA ILE A 18 15.79 -1.13 -0.27
C ILE A 18 15.74 -0.97 -1.80
N ALA A 19 16.26 0.15 -2.32
CA ALA A 19 16.37 0.36 -3.77
C ALA A 19 17.15 -0.77 -4.44
N PHE A 20 18.27 -1.18 -3.86
CA PHE A 20 19.09 -2.26 -4.40
C PHE A 20 18.31 -3.58 -4.49
N LEU A 21 17.64 -3.98 -3.40
CA LEU A 21 16.87 -5.23 -3.35
C LEU A 21 15.66 -5.22 -4.30
N ILE A 22 14.92 -4.11 -4.35
CA ILE A 22 13.76 -3.98 -5.24
C ILE A 22 14.21 -3.98 -6.72
N ASN A 23 15.27 -3.25 -7.06
CA ASN A 23 15.82 -3.29 -8.43
C ASN A 23 16.29 -4.70 -8.81
N GLN A 24 16.90 -5.44 -7.88
CA GLN A 24 17.28 -6.84 -8.12
C GLN A 24 16.06 -7.71 -8.45
N ALA A 25 14.94 -7.53 -7.73
CA ALA A 25 13.70 -8.24 -8.00
C ALA A 25 13.03 -7.83 -9.32
N LEU A 26 13.14 -6.55 -9.72
CA LEU A 26 12.50 -6.01 -10.93
C LEU A 26 13.36 -6.14 -12.20
N THR A 27 14.65 -6.48 -12.04
CA THR A 27 15.55 -6.74 -13.16
C THR A 27 15.02 -7.87 -14.05
N THR A 28 14.33 -8.87 -13.47
CA THR A 28 13.74 -10.00 -14.21
C THR A 28 12.63 -9.57 -15.19
N ILE A 29 12.00 -8.41 -14.96
CA ILE A 29 10.93 -7.88 -15.81
C ILE A 29 11.36 -6.61 -16.57
N GLY A 30 12.66 -6.26 -16.54
CA GLY A 30 13.20 -5.13 -17.30
C GLY A 30 12.73 -3.76 -16.81
N VAL A 31 12.44 -3.61 -15.52
CA VAL A 31 11.98 -2.35 -14.92
C VAL A 31 13.05 -1.81 -13.97
N LYS A 32 13.33 -0.51 -14.08
CA LYS A 32 14.19 0.21 -13.14
C LYS A 32 13.33 0.87 -12.07
N ALA A 33 13.67 0.68 -10.81
CA ALA A 33 12.98 1.30 -9.69
C ALA A 33 13.81 2.41 -9.04
N ARG A 34 13.16 3.51 -8.66
CA ARG A 34 13.72 4.52 -7.77
C ARG A 34 12.93 4.53 -6.48
N VAL A 35 13.63 4.43 -5.36
CA VAL A 35 13.05 4.41 -4.02
C VAL A 35 13.32 5.75 -3.34
N SER A 36 12.31 6.28 -2.67
CA SER A 36 12.43 7.38 -1.72
C SER A 36 11.55 7.08 -0.52
N ILE A 37 11.96 7.47 0.69
CA ILE A 37 11.18 7.22 1.90
C ILE A 37 10.87 8.58 2.54
N GLN A 38 9.60 8.82 2.84
CA GLN A 38 9.12 10.02 3.49
C GLN A 38 8.13 9.65 4.60
N LYS A 39 8.45 9.98 5.85
CA LYS A 39 7.57 9.73 7.01
C LYS A 39 7.01 8.30 7.04
N ASN A 40 7.88 7.30 6.93
CA ASN A 40 7.53 5.86 6.92
C ASN A 40 6.71 5.39 5.70
N ASN A 41 6.51 6.25 4.69
CA ASN A 41 5.96 5.86 3.39
C ASN A 41 7.07 5.67 2.38
N LEU A 42 7.07 4.52 1.71
CA LEU A 42 8.00 4.25 0.62
C LEU A 42 7.38 4.66 -0.71
N HIS A 43 8.04 5.58 -1.41
CA HIS A 43 7.71 5.99 -2.76
C HIS A 43 8.60 5.23 -3.75
N LEU A 44 7.96 4.49 -4.65
CA LEU A 44 8.60 3.63 -5.63
C LEU A 44 8.22 4.06 -7.04
N LEU A 45 9.13 4.72 -7.73
CA LEU A 45 8.96 5.07 -9.14
C LEU A 45 9.53 3.96 -10.02
N LEU A 46 8.66 3.27 -10.75
CA LEU A 46 8.98 2.24 -11.72
C LEU A 46 9.09 2.87 -13.10
N GLU A 47 10.26 2.74 -13.72
CA GLU A 47 10.56 3.26 -15.05
C GLU A 47 11.02 2.17 -15.99
N SER A 48 10.39 2.09 -17.17
CA SER A 48 10.85 1.22 -18.25
C SER A 48 10.46 1.79 -19.62
N SER A 49 11.18 1.38 -20.66
CA SER A 49 10.83 1.69 -22.06
C SER A 49 9.50 1.06 -22.44
N GLN A 50 9.30 -0.19 -21.99
CA GLN A 50 8.05 -0.93 -22.14
C GLN A 50 7.58 -1.30 -20.75
N LEU A 51 6.58 -0.56 -20.26
CA LEU A 51 6.04 -0.81 -18.93
C LEU A 51 5.32 -2.17 -18.93
N PRO A 52 5.68 -3.10 -18.01
CA PRO A 52 4.95 -4.35 -17.88
C PRO A 52 3.53 -4.11 -17.35
N ASP A 53 2.74 -5.18 -17.32
CA ASP A 53 1.43 -5.16 -16.69
C ASP A 53 1.49 -4.60 -15.26
N ARG A 54 0.53 -3.73 -14.92
CA ARG A 54 0.46 -3.07 -13.62
C ARG A 54 0.41 -4.08 -12.47
N GLN A 55 -0.42 -5.13 -12.58
CA GLN A 55 -0.53 -6.12 -11.52
C GLN A 55 0.75 -6.95 -11.38
N ALA A 56 1.43 -7.27 -12.48
CA ALA A 56 2.71 -7.96 -12.42
C ALA A 56 3.75 -7.15 -11.62
N CYS A 57 3.84 -5.85 -11.87
CA CYS A 57 4.73 -4.94 -11.13
C CYS A 57 4.37 -4.91 -9.64
N ILE A 58 3.10 -4.69 -9.31
CA ILE A 58 2.61 -4.64 -7.93
C ILE A 58 2.91 -5.95 -7.20
N ARG A 59 2.69 -7.11 -7.82
CA ARG A 59 2.96 -8.41 -7.20
C ARG A 59 4.44 -8.59 -6.85
N VAL A 60 5.35 -8.24 -7.76
CA VAL A 60 6.80 -8.35 -7.50
C VAL A 60 7.22 -7.44 -6.36
N VAL A 61 6.74 -6.19 -6.35
CA VAL A 61 7.03 -5.22 -5.28
C VAL A 61 6.48 -5.70 -3.94
N HIS A 62 5.21 -6.11 -3.90
CA HIS A 62 4.57 -6.61 -2.70
C HIS A 62 5.30 -7.83 -2.12
N GLN A 63 5.65 -8.82 -2.96
CA GLN A 63 6.43 -9.98 -2.54
C GLN A 63 7.83 -9.59 -2.05
N GLY A 64 8.51 -8.64 -2.72
CA GLY A 64 9.80 -8.12 -2.30
C GLY A 64 9.74 -7.48 -0.91
N MET A 65 8.72 -6.66 -0.66
CA MET A 65 8.51 -5.99 0.62
C MET A 65 8.11 -6.97 1.74
N GLN A 66 7.26 -7.96 1.45
CA GLN A 66 6.93 -9.02 2.40
C GLN A 66 8.16 -9.83 2.83
N ARG A 67 9.04 -10.17 1.87
CA ARG A 67 10.29 -10.89 2.17
C ARG A 67 11.27 -10.03 2.97
N LEU A 68 11.29 -8.73 2.69
CA LEU A 68 12.12 -7.79 3.42
C LEU A 68 11.66 -7.64 4.88
N ASN A 69 10.34 -7.65 5.10
CA ASN A 69 9.71 -7.49 6.42
C ASN A 69 10.25 -6.25 7.16
N ALA A 70 10.30 -5.12 6.44
CA ALA A 70 10.75 -3.85 6.98
C ALA A 70 9.68 -3.27 7.91
N SER A 71 9.90 -3.39 9.23
CA SER A 71 8.95 -2.93 10.26
C SER A 71 8.83 -1.42 10.38
N SER A 72 9.67 -0.68 9.67
CA SER A 72 9.67 0.78 9.63
C SER A 72 8.84 1.36 8.48
N ILE A 73 8.18 0.54 7.65
CA ILE A 73 7.44 0.98 6.47
C ILE A 73 6.00 0.47 6.56
N ASP A 74 5.06 1.40 6.61
CA ASP A 74 3.63 1.08 6.72
C ASP A 74 2.98 0.95 5.33
N PHE A 75 3.29 1.90 4.45
CA PHE A 75 2.72 1.99 3.11
C PHE A 75 3.79 2.08 2.03
N VAL A 76 3.44 1.59 0.84
CA VAL A 76 4.26 1.71 -0.37
C VAL A 76 3.42 2.30 -1.50
N ASN A 77 3.81 3.50 -1.94
CA ASN A 77 3.26 4.16 -3.11
C ASN A 77 4.09 3.77 -4.35
N ILE A 78 3.47 3.11 -5.32
CA ILE A 78 4.08 2.63 -6.55
C ILE A 78 3.60 3.50 -7.70
N TYR A 79 4.54 4.03 -8.48
CA TYR A 79 4.26 4.89 -9.64
C TYR A 79 4.83 4.22 -10.89
N GLY A 80 3.98 3.84 -11.83
CA GLY A 80 4.41 3.28 -13.12
C GLY A 80 4.58 4.37 -14.15
N ARG A 81 5.80 4.63 -14.61
CA ARG A 81 6.12 5.68 -15.59
C ARG A 81 6.91 5.13 -16.76
N ARG A 82 6.45 5.39 -17.98
CA ARG A 82 7.21 5.05 -19.17
C ARG A 82 8.34 6.04 -19.39
N LEU A 83 9.51 5.55 -19.81
CA LEU A 83 10.64 6.42 -20.15
C LEU A 83 10.23 7.47 -21.19
N GLY A 84 10.68 8.71 -20.98
CA GLY A 84 10.32 9.87 -21.80
C GLY A 84 9.05 10.60 -21.35
N HIS A 85 8.22 10.00 -20.50
CA HIS A 85 7.07 10.70 -19.91
C HIS A 85 7.41 11.35 -18.59
N THR A 86 6.83 12.53 -18.34
CA THR A 86 7.02 13.27 -17.08
C THR A 86 6.10 12.75 -15.98
N ILE A 87 4.87 12.36 -16.36
CA ILE A 87 3.83 11.84 -15.47
C ILE A 87 3.80 10.31 -15.43
N PRO A 88 3.44 9.69 -14.30
CA PRO A 88 3.17 8.26 -14.25
C PRO A 88 1.88 7.91 -15.01
N GLU A 89 1.89 6.79 -15.72
CA GLU A 89 0.70 6.22 -16.39
C GLU A 89 -0.28 5.64 -15.37
N TRP A 90 0.22 5.17 -14.22
CA TRP A 90 -0.62 4.70 -13.11
C TRP A 90 0.08 4.86 -11.77
N THR A 91 -0.72 4.93 -10.71
CA THR A 91 -0.26 4.94 -9.32
C THR A 91 -1.01 3.89 -8.53
N GLU A 92 -0.33 3.24 -7.58
CA GLU A 92 -0.94 2.31 -6.64
C GLU A 92 -0.39 2.51 -5.23
N VAL A 93 -1.20 2.23 -4.22
CA VAL A 93 -0.76 2.19 -2.82
C VAL A 93 -1.01 0.79 -2.28
N ILE A 94 0.02 0.20 -1.67
CA ILE A 94 -0.10 -1.07 -0.95
C ILE A 94 0.24 -0.85 0.52
N GLU A 95 -0.53 -1.50 1.38
CA GLU A 95 -0.33 -1.52 2.83
C GLU A 95 0.49 -2.77 3.18
N LEU A 96 1.63 -2.62 3.84
CA LEU A 96 2.49 -3.76 4.22
C LEU A 96 2.04 -4.37 5.55
N TYR A 97 1.61 -3.51 6.48
CA TYR A 97 0.99 -3.92 7.72
C TYR A 97 -0.52 -3.80 7.57
N ARG A 98 -1.21 -4.93 7.47
CA ARG A 98 -2.55 -4.96 8.06
C ARG A 98 -2.32 -4.96 9.57
N PRO A 99 -2.66 -3.91 10.34
CA PRO A 99 -3.09 -4.22 11.69
C PRO A 99 -4.17 -5.26 11.48
N SER A 100 -3.99 -6.45 12.04
CA SER A 100 -5.14 -7.30 12.31
C SER A 100 -6.10 -6.36 13.04
N ILE A 101 -7.11 -5.85 12.34
CA ILE A 101 -8.27 -5.32 13.01
C ILE A 101 -8.66 -6.50 13.88
N TYR A 102 -8.42 -6.35 15.17
CA TYR A 102 -9.00 -7.18 16.19
C TYR A 102 -10.49 -7.02 15.90
N HIS A 103 -11.06 -7.92 15.13
CA HIS A 103 -12.46 -8.22 15.20
C HIS A 103 -12.52 -9.08 16.46
N PRO A 104 -12.81 -8.52 17.66
CA PRO A 104 -13.33 -9.39 18.70
C PRO A 104 -14.50 -10.12 18.03
N ALA A 105 -14.40 -11.44 17.95
CA ALA A 105 -15.47 -12.29 17.46
C ALA A 105 -16.70 -12.00 18.34
N GLY A 106 -17.55 -11.06 17.91
CA GLY A 106 -18.61 -10.53 18.76
C GLY A 106 -19.10 -9.10 18.47
N VAL A 107 -18.44 -8.28 17.63
CA VAL A 107 -19.00 -6.98 17.25
C VAL A 107 -19.63 -7.07 15.86
N GLY A 108 -20.96 -6.99 15.85
CA GLY A 108 -21.81 -7.07 14.66
C GLY A 108 -21.37 -6.08 13.57
N THR A 109 -21.10 -6.64 12.40
CA THR A 109 -20.76 -5.96 11.17
C THR A 109 -21.92 -5.10 10.67
N ILE A 110 -21.84 -3.77 10.78
CA ILE A 110 -22.25 -2.80 9.76
C ILE A 110 -21.51 -1.46 10.10
N TRP A 111 -20.83 -0.68 9.24
CA TRP A 111 -21.21 -0.09 7.94
C TRP A 111 -19.99 0.52 7.19
N TRP A 112 -19.71 0.06 5.96
CA TRP A 112 -19.26 0.85 4.79
C TRP A 112 -19.39 -0.08 3.57
N GLN A 113 -20.06 0.21 2.45
CA GLN A 113 -20.82 1.34 1.93
C GLN A 113 -21.87 0.77 0.94
N SER A 114 -22.86 1.58 0.55
CA SER A 114 -22.93 2.07 -0.84
C SER A 114 -24.11 3.04 -0.99
N GLU A 115 -23.78 4.28 -1.31
CA GLU A 115 -24.70 5.21 -1.98
C GLU A 115 -25.19 4.57 -3.28
N ASN A 116 -26.51 4.47 -3.47
CA ASN A 116 -27.09 4.42 -4.80
C ASN A 116 -28.51 5.02 -4.76
N THR A 117 -28.69 5.97 -5.66
CA THR A 117 -29.81 6.86 -5.90
C THR A 117 -31.11 6.15 -6.27
N ASN A 118 -32.21 6.37 -5.52
CA ASN A 118 -33.51 6.68 -6.11
C ASN A 118 -34.49 7.30 -5.09
N SER A 119 -35.40 8.08 -5.67
CA SER A 119 -36.47 8.90 -5.11
C SER A 119 -37.35 8.31 -3.99
N SER A 120 -37.84 9.25 -3.15
CA SER A 120 -39.09 9.23 -2.36
C SER A 120 -39.05 8.72 -0.90
N GLN A 121 -39.30 9.67 0.00
CA GLN A 121 -40.08 9.60 1.25
C GLN A 121 -39.97 8.32 2.10
N LYS A 122 -39.56 8.48 3.35
CA LYS A 122 -40.48 8.58 4.51
C LYS A 122 -39.69 8.40 5.81
N SER A 123 -40.01 9.25 6.76
CA SER A 123 -39.65 9.29 8.17
C SER A 123 -39.46 7.92 8.82
N LEU A 124 -38.66 7.87 9.89
CA LEU A 124 -39.06 7.41 11.22
C LEU A 124 -37.87 7.58 12.19
N GLU A 125 -38.03 8.46 13.17
CA GLU A 125 -37.15 8.60 14.34
C GLU A 125 -37.13 7.31 15.18
N PRO A 126 -35.98 6.86 15.68
CA PRO A 126 -35.96 5.86 16.75
C PRO A 126 -36.01 6.55 18.12
N THR A 127 -37.17 6.38 18.77
CA THR A 127 -37.48 6.77 20.15
C THR A 127 -36.41 6.30 21.14
N LEU A 128 -35.82 7.23 21.89
CA LEU A 128 -34.95 6.92 23.05
C LEU A 128 -35.81 6.41 24.23
N PRO A 129 -35.36 5.36 24.94
CA PRO A 129 -36.05 4.84 26.11
C PRO A 129 -35.97 5.81 27.30
N SER A 130 -37.11 5.97 27.95
CA SER A 130 -37.38 6.83 29.09
C SER A 130 -36.48 6.53 30.29
N LEU A 131 -35.76 7.54 30.77
CA LEU A 131 -35.02 7.47 32.02
C LEU A 131 -34.97 8.87 32.65
N PHE A 132 -36.04 9.26 33.34
CA PHE A 132 -36.00 10.18 34.49
C PHE A 132 -37.31 10.03 35.29
N GLN A 133 -37.20 9.41 36.47
CA GLN A 133 -38.06 9.70 37.61
C GLN A 133 -37.46 10.92 38.32
N GLN A 134 -38.27 11.95 38.59
CA GLN A 134 -38.64 12.44 39.93
C GLN A 134 -39.70 13.53 39.80
#